data_AF-A0A7L3FHC5-F1
#
_entry.id   AF-A0A7L3FHC5-F1
#
_cell.length_a   1.000
_cell.length_b   1.000
_cell.length_c   1.000
_cell.angle_alpha   90.00
_cell.angle_beta   90.00
_cell.angle_gamma   90.00
#
_symmetry.space_group_name_H-M   'P 1'
#
loop_
_entity.id
_entity.type
_entity.pdbx_description
1 polymer ?
#
loop_
_entity_poly.entity_id
_entity_poly.type
_entity_poly.pdbx_seq_one_letter_code
_entity_poly.pdbx_strand_id
1 'polypeptide(L)'
;PYYVDMNQNLFVQATLHNPDQNLVFFLDTCVASPIPHNFTTVTYDIIRNGCARDPTYATYYSPYRHMVRFKFNAFQFIRSNPSVYLQCELVVCRAYDYSSRCYQGCVTRSKREASS
;
A
#
# COMPACT_ATOMS: atom_id res chain seq x y z
N PRO A 1 2.33 18.67 6.92
CA PRO A 1 2.92 17.38 7.37
C PRO A 1 2.04 16.79 8.47
N TYR A 2 2.03 15.46 8.61
CA TYR A 2 1.32 14.78 9.69
C TYR A 2 2.36 14.30 10.71
N TYR A 3 2.24 14.75 11.96
CA TYR A 3 3.20 14.45 13.02
C TYR A 3 2.75 13.23 13.81
N VAL A 4 3.69 12.34 14.12
CA VAL A 4 3.45 11.10 14.86
C VAL A 4 4.62 10.76 15.76
N ASP A 5 4.31 10.06 16.83
CA ASP A 5 5.29 9.40 17.67
C ASP A 5 5.72 8.06 17.06
N MET A 6 6.94 7.63 17.39
CA MET A 6 7.42 6.29 17.03
C MET A 6 6.45 5.22 17.51
N ASN A 7 6.18 4.22 16.68
CA ASN A 7 5.24 3.12 16.92
C ASN A 7 3.77 3.52 17.07
N GLN A 8 3.40 4.79 16.89
CA GLN A 8 2.00 5.21 16.84
C GLN A 8 1.31 4.60 15.62
N ASN A 9 0.06 4.13 15.76
CA ASN A 9 -0.72 3.68 14.61
C ASN A 9 -1.00 4.87 13.66
N LEU A 10 -0.61 4.72 12.39
CA LEU A 10 -0.98 5.58 11.29
C LEU A 10 -2.13 4.97 10.52
N PHE A 11 -3.18 5.74 10.24
CA PHE A 11 -4.34 5.30 9.49
C PHE A 11 -4.41 6.07 8.18
N VAL A 12 -4.47 5.34 7.06
CA VAL A 12 -4.50 5.92 5.72
C VAL A 12 -5.78 5.48 5.03
N GLN A 13 -6.47 6.46 4.45
CA GLN A 13 -7.63 6.24 3.58
C GLN A 13 -7.37 6.88 2.22
N ALA A 14 -7.63 6.12 1.16
CA ALA A 14 -7.74 6.65 -0.19
C ALA A 14 -9.14 6.33 -0.74
N THR A 15 -9.73 7.30 -1.43
CA THR A 15 -11.07 7.19 -2.02
C THR A 15 -11.01 7.68 -3.45
N LEU A 16 -11.55 6.91 -4.38
CA LEU A 16 -11.72 7.31 -5.76
C LEU A 16 -13.06 8.03 -5.91
N HIS A 17 -13.02 9.30 -6.27
CA HIS A 17 -14.22 10.08 -6.59
C HIS A 17 -14.54 9.95 -8.08
N ASN A 18 -15.49 9.09 -8.42
CA ASN A 18 -15.95 8.86 -9.80
C ASN A 18 -17.47 8.61 -9.80
N PRO A 19 -18.23 9.12 -10.80
CA PRO A 19 -19.65 8.82 -10.93
C PRO A 19 -19.95 7.33 -11.21
N ASP A 20 -19.02 6.58 -11.80
CA ASP A 20 -19.17 5.15 -12.03
C ASP A 20 -19.02 4.35 -10.73
N GLN A 21 -20.14 3.78 -10.28
CA GLN A 21 -20.20 2.97 -9.06
C GLN A 21 -19.67 1.54 -9.26
N ASN A 22 -19.39 1.13 -10.50
CA ASN A 22 -18.86 -0.19 -10.84
C ASN A 22 -17.33 -0.24 -10.83
N LEU A 23 -16.68 0.62 -10.05
CA LEU A 23 -15.24 0.64 -9.88
C LEU A 23 -14.83 0.06 -8.52
N VAL A 24 -13.75 -0.72 -8.55
CA VAL A 24 -13.06 -1.26 -7.37
C VAL A 24 -11.70 -0.59 -7.27
N PHE A 25 -11.35 -0.16 -6.07
CA PHE A 25 -10.06 0.44 -5.78
C PHE A 25 -9.23 -0.51 -4.93
N PHE A 26 -8.01 -0.77 -5.36
CA PHE A 26 -7.12 -1.74 -4.75
C PHE A 26 -5.76 -1.12 -4.47
N LEU A 27 -5.24 -1.35 -3.27
CA LEU A 27 -3.89 -0.94 -2.89
C LEU A 27 -2.90 -2.02 -3.31
N ASP A 28 -2.14 -1.76 -4.36
CA ASP A 28 -1.15 -2.72 -4.84
C ASP A 28 0.16 -2.60 -4.07
N THR A 29 0.75 -1.41 -4.09
CA THR A 29 2.07 -1.18 -3.52
C THR A 29 2.05 0.13 -2.73
N CYS A 30 2.66 0.15 -1.55
CA CYS A 30 2.94 1.40 -0.86
C CYS A 30 4.32 1.34 -0.22
N VAL A 31 5.14 2.33 -0.57
CA VAL A 31 6.56 2.40 -0.23
C VAL A 31 6.80 3.71 0.49
N ALA A 32 7.57 3.64 1.57
CA ALA A 32 8.03 4.79 2.30
C ALA A 32 9.48 5.13 1.94
N SER A 33 9.80 6.42 1.90
CA SER A 33 11.15 6.92 1.66
C SER A 33 11.43 8.14 2.56
N PRO A 34 12.68 8.33 3.03
CA PRO A 34 13.06 9.59 3.67
C PRO A 34 13.28 10.72 2.65
N ILE A 35 13.24 10.41 1.34
CA ILE A 35 13.51 11.36 0.25
C ILE A 35 12.22 11.54 -0.57
N PRO A 36 11.61 12.74 -0.62
CA PRO A 36 10.26 12.96 -1.17
C PRO A 36 10.04 12.52 -2.63
N HIS A 37 11.10 12.37 -3.41
CA HIS A 37 11.05 12.04 -4.84
C HIS A 37 11.96 10.87 -5.24
N ASN A 38 12.49 10.11 -4.26
CA ASN A 38 13.30 8.93 -4.53
C ASN A 38 12.76 7.74 -3.74
N PHE A 39 12.03 6.87 -4.43
CA PHE A 39 11.45 5.64 -3.88
C PHE A 39 12.17 4.40 -4.43
N THR A 40 13.48 4.50 -4.68
CA THR A 40 14.28 3.38 -5.22
C THR A 40 15.54 3.09 -4.40
N THR A 41 16.19 4.11 -3.83
CA THR A 41 17.50 3.95 -3.16
C THR A 41 17.37 3.47 -1.72
N VAL A 42 16.63 4.20 -0.88
CA VAL A 42 16.41 3.85 0.53
C VAL A 42 14.92 3.82 0.74
N THR A 43 14.36 2.63 0.83
CA THR A 43 12.92 2.42 0.89
C THR A 43 12.52 1.43 1.95
N TYR A 44 11.28 1.55 2.40
CA TYR A 44 10.62 0.58 3.26
C TYR A 44 9.30 0.21 2.63
N ASP A 45 9.16 -1.06 2.23
CA ASP A 45 7.93 -1.59 1.66
C ASP A 45 6.90 -1.82 2.78
N ILE A 46 5.77 -1.12 2.74
CA ILE A 46 4.65 -1.35 3.66
C ILE A 46 3.79 -2.50 3.12
N ILE A 47 3.45 -2.41 1.84
CA ILE A 47 2.74 -3.44 1.06
C ILE A 47 3.35 -3.44 -0.34
N ARG A 48 3.47 -4.61 -0.96
CA ARG A 48 4.00 -4.73 -2.33
C ARG A 48 3.32 -5.85 -3.09
N ASN A 49 2.84 -5.58 -4.29
CA ASN A 49 2.06 -6.52 -5.11
C ASN A 49 0.88 -7.12 -4.32
N GLY A 50 0.20 -6.30 -3.52
CA GLY A 50 -0.93 -6.71 -2.67
C GLY A 50 -0.53 -7.52 -1.42
N CYS A 51 0.76 -7.78 -1.21
CA CYS A 51 1.26 -8.55 -0.08
C CYS A 51 1.81 -7.62 1.00
N ALA A 52 1.29 -7.73 2.22
CA ALA A 52 1.82 -7.00 3.38
C ALA A 52 3.30 -7.34 3.59
N ARG A 53 4.12 -6.31 3.76
CA ARG A 53 5.56 -6.43 4.04
C ARG A 53 5.91 -5.87 5.41
N ASP A 54 5.19 -4.85 5.85
CA ASP A 54 5.22 -4.36 7.22
C ASP A 54 4.39 -5.29 8.13
N PRO A 55 4.95 -5.83 9.22
CA PRO A 55 4.23 -6.72 10.14
C PRO A 55 3.12 -6.04 10.94
N THR A 56 3.12 -4.71 11.00
CA THR A 56 2.10 -3.89 11.67
C THR A 56 0.97 -3.46 10.71
N TYR A 57 1.11 -3.79 9.42
CA TYR A 57 0.10 -3.53 8.40
C TYR A 57 -1.20 -4.28 8.70
N ALA A 58 -2.32 -3.57 8.62
CA ALA A 58 -3.63 -4.21 8.63
C ALA A 58 -4.62 -3.41 7.78
N THR A 59 -5.54 -4.10 7.12
CA THR A 59 -6.66 -3.49 6.41
C THR A 59 -7.81 -3.20 7.39
N TYR A 60 -8.59 -2.18 7.08
CA TYR A 60 -9.84 -1.87 7.76
C TYR A 60 -11.03 -2.06 6.83
N TYR A 61 -12.19 -2.29 7.41
CA TYR A 61 -13.44 -2.31 6.66
C TYR A 61 -13.67 -1.00 5.91
N SER A 62 -13.84 -1.11 4.59
CA SER A 62 -14.26 -0.03 3.71
C SER A 62 -15.75 -0.22 3.37
N PRO A 63 -16.62 0.76 3.65
CA PRO A 63 -18.04 0.67 3.31
C PRO A 63 -18.30 0.69 1.79
N TYR A 64 -17.33 1.16 0.99
CA TYR A 64 -17.44 1.27 -0.46
C TYR A 64 -16.26 0.61 -1.17
N ARG A 65 -16.50 0.01 -2.34
CA ARG A 65 -15.47 -0.67 -3.15
C ARG A 65 -14.44 0.28 -3.75
N HIS A 66 -14.78 1.56 -3.89
CA HIS A 66 -13.90 2.61 -4.37
C HIS A 66 -13.08 3.27 -3.23
N MET A 67 -13.01 2.63 -2.06
CA MET A 67 -12.31 3.12 -0.88
C MET A 67 -11.37 2.04 -0.33
N VAL A 68 -10.14 2.42 -0.03
CA VAL A 68 -9.17 1.57 0.66
C VAL A 68 -8.80 2.21 1.99
N ARG A 69 -8.75 1.38 3.04
CA ARG A 69 -8.36 1.79 4.40
C ARG A 69 -7.36 0.79 4.95
N PHE A 70 -6.24 1.29 5.44
CA PHE A 70 -5.23 0.48 6.08
C PHE A 70 -4.52 1.24 7.20
N LYS A 71 -3.85 0.51 8.06
CA LYS A 71 -2.91 1.05 9.04
C LYS A 71 -1.53 0.44 8.88
N PHE A 72 -0.55 1.12 9.45
CA PHE A 72 0.77 0.62 9.81
C PHE A 72 1.30 1.46 10.97
N ASN A 73 2.35 1.04 11.65
CA ASN A 73 2.94 1.81 12.73
C ASN A 73 3.94 2.82 12.19
N ALA A 74 3.94 4.02 12.75
CA ALA A 74 4.95 5.02 12.46
C ALA A 74 6.36 4.51 12.80
N PHE A 75 7.30 4.79 11.91
CA PHE A 75 8.70 4.46 12.05
C PHE A 75 9.55 5.60 11.51
N GLN A 76 10.85 5.53 11.77
CA GLN A 76 11.83 6.48 11.24
C GLN A 76 12.96 5.74 10.54
N PHE A 77 13.50 6.33 9.48
CA PHE A 77 14.80 5.91 8.96
C PHE A 77 15.91 6.36 9.92
N ILE A 78 16.88 5.49 10.20
CA ILE A 78 17.91 5.74 11.22
C ILE A 78 18.69 7.05 10.95
N ARG A 79 18.80 7.88 12.01
CA ARG A 79 19.75 9.00 12.27
C ARG A 79 19.70 10.33 11.50
N SER A 80 18.88 10.58 10.48
CA SER A 80 18.96 11.92 9.83
C SER A 80 17.69 12.55 9.26
N ASN A 81 16.58 11.83 9.11
CA ASN A 81 15.37 12.40 8.50
C ASN A 81 14.14 12.17 9.39
N PRO A 82 13.64 13.22 10.09
CA PRO A 82 12.42 13.12 10.90
C PRO A 82 11.15 13.00 10.04
N SER A 83 11.27 13.18 8.72
CA SER A 83 10.17 13.12 7.77
C SER A 83 10.26 11.87 6.92
N VAL A 84 9.11 11.22 6.72
CA VAL A 84 8.94 10.08 5.82
C VAL A 84 7.83 10.40 4.83
N TYR A 85 8.04 10.03 3.58
CA TYR A 85 7.12 10.24 2.47
C TYR A 85 6.59 8.89 2.01
N LEU A 86 5.30 8.84 1.70
CA LEU A 86 4.64 7.63 1.18
C LEU A 86 4.36 7.81 -0.30
N GLN A 87 4.67 6.78 -1.09
CA GLN A 87 4.19 6.63 -2.46
C GLN A 87 3.39 5.34 -2.53
N CYS A 88 2.09 5.46 -2.77
CA CYS A 88 1.22 4.31 -2.96
C CYS A 88 0.77 4.22 -4.43
N GLU A 89 0.87 3.03 -5.00
CA GLU A 89 0.27 2.63 -6.26
C GLU A 89 -1.11 2.02 -5.99
N LEU A 90 -2.13 2.67 -6.55
CA LEU A 90 -3.52 2.27 -6.42
C LEU A 90 -4.03 1.84 -7.80
N VAL A 91 -4.70 0.69 -7.85
CA VAL A 91 -5.24 0.12 -9.07
C VAL A 91 -6.76 0.28 -9.08
N VAL A 92 -7.29 0.73 -10.22
CA VAL A 92 -8.73 0.82 -10.45
C VAL A 92 -9.14 -0.31 -11.40
N CYS A 93 -10.10 -1.12 -10.99
CA CYS A 93 -10.65 -2.20 -11.82
C CYS A 93 -12.17 -2.06 -11.94
N ARG A 94 -12.76 -2.72 -12.93
CA ARG A 94 -14.20 -2.92 -12.96
C ARG A 94 -14.63 -3.88 -11.85
N ALA A 95 -15.76 -3.60 -11.23
CA ALA A 95 -16.41 -4.50 -10.29
C ALA A 95 -16.73 -5.83 -10.99
N TYR A 96 -16.57 -6.93 -10.25
CA TYR A 96 -16.86 -8.30 -10.69
C TYR A 96 -15.99 -8.84 -11.83
N ASP A 97 -14.99 -8.10 -12.31
CA ASP A 97 -13.94 -8.68 -13.14
C ASP A 97 -12.93 -9.41 -12.25
N TYR A 98 -13.25 -10.66 -11.91
CA TYR A 98 -12.44 -11.50 -11.01
C TYR A 98 -11.06 -11.86 -11.57
N SER A 99 -10.83 -11.65 -12.87
CA SER A 99 -9.51 -11.84 -13.49
C SER A 99 -8.59 -10.63 -13.28
N SER A 100 -9.16 -9.47 -12.96
CA SER A 100 -8.42 -8.22 -12.80
C SER A 100 -7.48 -8.22 -11.59
N ARG A 101 -6.48 -7.33 -11.64
CA ARG A 101 -5.47 -7.16 -10.59
C ARG A 101 -6.08 -6.96 -9.20
N CYS A 102 -7.23 -6.28 -9.09
CA CYS A 102 -7.90 -5.98 -7.82
C CYS A 102 -8.39 -7.25 -7.09
N TYR A 103 -8.74 -8.31 -7.82
CA TYR A 103 -9.24 -9.57 -7.23
C TYR A 103 -8.14 -10.63 -7.06
N GLN A 104 -6.98 -10.44 -7.70
CA GLN A 104 -5.82 -11.32 -7.52
C GLN A 104 -5.20 -11.23 -6.12
N GLY A 105 -5.44 -10.14 -5.38
CA GLY A 105 -4.94 -9.97 -4.01
C GLY A 105 -3.41 -9.94 -3.92
N CYS A 106 -2.85 -10.69 -2.97
CA CYS A 106 -1.40 -10.82 -2.82
C CYS A 106 -0.82 -11.78 -3.87
N VAL A 107 0.06 -11.25 -4.73
CA VAL A 107 0.76 -12.03 -5.76
C VAL A 107 2.24 -12.11 -5.42
N THR A 108 2.66 -13.28 -4.93
CA THR A 108 4.09 -13.59 -4.74
C THR A 108 4.67 -14.20 -6.00
N ARG A 109 5.89 -13.80 -6.40
CA ARG A 109 6.62 -14.46 -7.48
C ARG A 109 6.83 -15.93 -7.10
N SER A 110 6.36 -16.90 -7.92
CA SER A 110 6.70 -18.30 -7.67
C SER A 110 8.22 -18.47 -7.81
N LYS A 111 8.82 -19.32 -6.97
CA LYS A 111 10.19 -19.78 -7.22
C LYS A 111 10.17 -20.44 -8.59
N ARG A 112 10.97 -19.94 -9.55
CA ARG A 112 11.25 -20.70 -10.76
C ARG A 112 11.96 -21.97 -10.31
N GLU A 113 11.38 -23.13 -10.57
CA GLU A 113 12.12 -24.38 -10.49
C GLU A 113 13.28 -24.27 -11.50
N ALA A 114 14.50 -24.23 -10.99
CA ALA A 114 15.66 -24.47 -11.84
C ALA A 114 15.59 -25.96 -12.18
N SER A 115 15.19 -26.30 -13.41
CA SER A 115 15.32 -27.67 -13.91
C SER A 115 16.77 -28.11 -13.72
N SER A 116 16.96 -29.18 -12.95
CA SER A 116 18.25 -29.89 -12.82
C SER A 116 18.52 -30.71 -14.07
#